data_AF-A0A933J456-F1
#
_entry.id   AF-A0A933J456-F1
#
_cell.length_a   1.000
_cell.length_b   1.000
_cell.length_c   1.000
_cell.angle_alpha   90.00
_cell.angle_beta   90.00
_cell.angle_gamma   90.00
#
_symmetry.space_group_name_H-M   'P 1'
#
loop_
_entity.id
_entity.type
_entity.pdbx_description
1 polymer ?
#
loop_
_entity_poly.entity_id
_entity_poly.type
_entity_poly.pdbx_seq_one_letter_code
_entity_poly.pdbx_strand_id
1 'polypeptide(L)'
;MLWLIIGLIVGVGGWWLVSWAGKKKLGVKWYEWLLTALAVGFALLAIQNFQASLAELEPGAAGILLALFGIPAVILEAIAAFLVWRRQKGVKTPAPAKAPAPTQA
;
A
#
# COMPACT_ATOMS: atom_id res chain seq x y z
N MET A 1 -25.72 4.24 -4.55
CA MET A 1 -25.04 3.50 -5.63
C MET A 1 -23.52 3.67 -5.62
N LEU A 2 -22.99 4.89 -5.44
CA LEU A 2 -21.54 5.14 -5.40
C LEU A 2 -20.75 4.25 -4.43
N TRP A 3 -21.24 4.05 -3.20
CA TRP A 3 -20.56 3.21 -2.20
C TRP A 3 -20.39 1.74 -2.61
N LEU A 4 -21.36 1.18 -3.34
CA LEU A 4 -21.26 -0.18 -3.87
C LEU A 4 -20.16 -0.24 -4.94
N ILE A 5 -20.09 0.75 -5.82
CA ILE A 5 -19.06 0.85 -6.86
C ILE A 5 -17.67 0.98 -6.23
N ILE A 6 -17.52 1.83 -5.23
CA ILE A 6 -16.26 1.98 -4.48
C ILE A 6 -15.87 0.66 -3.81
N GLY A 7 -16.81 -0.03 -3.17
CA GLY A 7 -16.57 -1.35 -2.57
C GLY A 7 -16.09 -2.39 -3.60
N LEU A 8 -16.70 -2.41 -4.79
CA LEU A 8 -16.24 -3.28 -5.89
C LEU A 8 -14.84 -2.91 -6.38
N ILE A 9 -14.54 -1.62 -6.53
CA ILE A 9 -13.20 -1.15 -6.93
C ILE A 9 -12.16 -1.59 -5.90
N VAL A 10 -12.45 -1.43 -4.60
CA VAL A 10 -11.54 -1.85 -3.52
C VAL A 10 -11.38 -3.36 -3.51
N GLY A 11 -12.45 -4.13 -3.64
CA GLY A 11 -12.41 -5.59 -3.66
C GLY A 11 -11.64 -6.15 -4.86
N VAL A 12 -12.00 -5.73 -6.07
CA VAL A 12 -11.32 -6.15 -7.32
C VAL A 12 -9.88 -5.65 -7.35
N GLY A 13 -9.64 -4.40 -6.94
CA GLY A 13 -8.31 -3.81 -6.86
C GLY A 13 -7.41 -4.54 -5.87
N GLY A 14 -7.94 -4.90 -4.69
CA GLY A 14 -7.22 -5.69 -3.68
C GLY A 14 -6.90 -7.10 -4.19
N TRP A 15 -7.87 -7.79 -4.79
CA TRP A 15 -7.64 -9.11 -5.40
C TRP A 15 -6.58 -9.05 -6.51
N TRP A 16 -6.64 -8.04 -7.37
CA TRP A 16 -5.65 -7.81 -8.42
C TRP A 16 -4.26 -7.54 -7.84
N LEU A 17 -4.16 -6.68 -6.82
CA LEU A 17 -2.90 -6.34 -6.16
C LEU A 17 -2.24 -7.57 -5.52
N VAL A 18 -3.01 -8.38 -4.78
CA VAL A 18 -2.53 -9.64 -4.20
C VAL A 18 -2.06 -10.61 -5.29
N SER A 19 -2.85 -10.78 -6.34
CA SER A 19 -2.52 -11.67 -7.46
C SER A 19 -1.27 -11.21 -8.21
N TRP A 20 -1.13 -9.92 -8.45
CA TRP A 20 0.03 -9.32 -9.11
C TRP A 20 1.29 -9.45 -8.25
N ALA A 21 1.20 -9.17 -6.94
CA ALA A 21 2.30 -9.32 -6.00
C ALA A 21 2.79 -10.77 -5.94
N GLY A 22 1.86 -11.73 -5.92
CA GLY A 22 2.16 -13.17 -5.99
C GLY A 22 2.89 -13.56 -7.28
N LYS A 23 2.39 -13.12 -8.45
CA LYS A 23 3.02 -13.38 -9.76
C LYS A 23 4.43 -12.80 -9.86
N LYS A 24 4.66 -11.64 -9.26
CA LYS A 24 5.97 -10.97 -9.19
C LYS A 24 6.88 -11.52 -8.10
N LYS A 25 6.42 -12.51 -7.31
CA LYS A 25 7.12 -13.06 -6.14
C LYS A 25 7.60 -11.97 -5.18
N LEU A 26 6.78 -10.92 -5.01
CA LEU A 26 7.06 -9.85 -4.08
C LEU A 26 6.97 -10.42 -2.68
N GLY A 27 8.06 -10.36 -1.92
CA GLY A 27 8.10 -10.83 -0.53
C GLY A 27 7.40 -9.85 0.41
N VAL A 28 6.10 -9.60 0.20
CA VAL A 28 5.26 -8.70 1.02
C VAL A 28 5.07 -9.31 2.41
N LYS A 29 5.28 -8.51 3.47
CA LYS A 29 5.10 -8.91 4.87
C LYS A 29 3.69 -8.61 5.34
N TRP A 30 3.25 -9.32 6.38
CA TRP A 30 1.92 -9.16 6.96
C TRP A 30 1.60 -7.70 7.37
N TYR A 31 2.58 -6.97 7.90
CA TYR A 31 2.38 -5.59 8.33
C TYR A 31 2.27 -4.62 7.14
N GLU A 32 2.83 -4.95 5.97
CA GLU A 32 2.66 -4.13 4.76
C GLU A 32 1.21 -4.24 4.27
N TRP A 33 0.60 -5.42 4.36
CA TRP A 33 -0.84 -5.59 4.11
C TRP A 33 -1.70 -4.83 5.11
N LEU A 34 -1.32 -4.82 6.39
CA LEU A 34 -2.02 -4.03 7.40
C LEU A 34 -1.95 -2.52 7.10
N LEU A 35 -0.77 -2.02 6.72
CA LEU A 35 -0.60 -0.61 6.34
C LEU A 35 -1.46 -0.23 5.13
N THR A 36 -1.48 -1.06 4.08
CA THR A 36 -2.33 -0.83 2.91
C THR A 36 -3.83 -0.89 3.26
N ALA A 37 -4.25 -1.82 4.12
CA ALA A 37 -5.64 -1.88 4.57
C ALA A 37 -6.06 -0.63 5.36
N LEU A 38 -5.20 -0.15 6.27
CA LEU A 38 -5.42 1.10 7.01
C LEU A 38 -5.44 2.31 6.07
N ALA A 39 -4.53 2.36 5.10
CA ALA A 39 -4.48 3.42 4.11
C ALA A 39 -5.79 3.51 3.31
N VAL A 40 -6.31 2.37 2.84
CA VAL A 40 -7.61 2.29 2.14
C VAL A 40 -8.74 2.74 3.06
N GLY A 41 -8.76 2.29 4.32
CA GLY A 41 -9.78 2.71 5.30
C GLY A 41 -9.80 4.23 5.52
N PHE A 42 -8.62 4.83 5.69
CA PHE A 42 -8.47 6.28 5.84
C PHE A 42 -8.87 7.04 4.56
N ALA A 43 -8.53 6.52 3.38
CA ALA A 43 -8.97 7.11 2.11
C ALA A 43 -10.50 7.11 1.97
N LEU A 44 -11.17 6.02 2.38
CA LEU A 44 -12.63 5.93 2.39
C LEU A 44 -13.26 6.91 3.37
N LEU A 45 -12.71 7.05 4.58
CA LEU A 45 -13.15 8.04 5.56
C LEU A 45 -12.98 9.46 5.01
N ALA A 46 -11.86 9.77 4.35
CA ALA A 46 -11.61 11.07 3.76
C ALA A 46 -12.68 11.42 2.70
N ILE A 47 -12.97 10.48 1.80
CA ILE A 47 -13.98 10.65 0.75
C ILE A 47 -15.38 10.80 1.37
N GLN A 48 -15.75 9.95 2.34
CA GLN A 48 -17.06 10.00 2.97
C GLN A 48 -17.30 11.34 3.66
N ASN A 49 -16.36 11.76 4.51
CA ASN A 49 -16.49 12.97 5.31
C ASN A 49 -16.47 14.22 4.43
N PHE A 50 -15.62 14.24 3.40
CA PHE A 50 -15.61 15.34 2.43
C PHE A 50 -16.98 15.50 1.75
N GLN A 51 -17.56 14.41 1.24
CA GLN A 51 -18.86 14.47 0.57
C GLN A 51 -20.00 14.84 1.53
N ALA A 52 -19.97 14.32 2.76
CA ALA A 52 -20.96 14.65 3.79
C ALA A 52 -20.92 16.14 4.15
N SER A 53 -19.73 16.68 4.44
CA SER A 53 -19.58 18.10 4.79
C SER A 53 -19.95 19.04 3.63
N LEU A 54 -19.66 18.66 2.38
CA LEU A 54 -20.12 19.43 1.22
C LEU A 54 -21.65 19.42 1.08
N ALA A 55 -22.31 18.29 1.36
CA ALA A 55 -23.77 18.20 1.35
C ALA A 55 -24.41 19.05 2.47
N GLU A 56 -23.69 19.25 3.57
CA GLU A 56 -24.09 20.12 4.70
C GLU A 56 -23.68 21.60 4.51
N LEU A 57 -23.16 21.98 3.33
CA LEU A 57 -22.70 23.34 3.01
C LEU A 57 -21.57 23.86 3.93
N GLU A 58 -20.75 22.93 4.45
CA GLU A 58 -19.62 23.21 5.35
C GLU A 58 -18.26 22.91 4.65
N PRO A 59 -17.84 23.73 3.67
CA PRO A 59 -16.61 23.48 2.90
C PRO A 59 -15.34 23.55 3.75
N GLY A 60 -15.36 24.32 4.85
CA GLY A 60 -14.25 24.37 5.81
C GLY A 60 -14.02 23.02 6.48
N ALA A 61 -15.09 22.39 6.98
CA ALA A 61 -15.03 21.05 7.56
C ALA A 61 -14.63 20.00 6.52
N ALA A 62 -15.13 20.11 5.29
CA ALA A 62 -14.78 19.22 4.20
C ALA A 62 -13.26 19.18 3.97
N GLY A 63 -12.62 20.35 3.84
CA GLY A 63 -11.17 20.45 3.65
C GLY A 63 -10.37 19.88 4.82
N ILE A 64 -10.78 20.18 6.06
CA ILE A 64 -10.10 19.70 7.27
C ILE A 64 -10.19 18.17 7.37
N LEU A 65 -11.37 17.58 7.20
CA LEU A 65 -11.57 16.14 7.30
C LEU A 65 -10.89 15.38 6.15
N LEU A 66 -10.89 15.95 4.93
CA LEU A 66 -10.14 15.41 3.81
C LEU A 66 -8.64 15.36 4.11
N ALA A 67 -8.06 16.43 4.66
CA ALA A 67 -6.65 16.45 5.02
C ALA A 67 -6.35 15.49 6.19
N LEU A 68 -7.20 15.50 7.23
CA LEU A 68 -7.05 14.70 8.44
C LEU A 68 -7.00 13.20 8.15
N PHE A 69 -7.84 12.69 7.24
CA PHE A 69 -7.85 11.28 6.89
C PHE A 69 -7.04 10.98 5.62
N GLY A 70 -7.04 11.88 4.62
CA GLY A 70 -6.38 11.66 3.35
C GLY A 70 -4.85 11.72 3.43
N ILE A 71 -4.28 12.63 4.24
CA ILE A 71 -2.82 12.71 4.39
C ILE A 71 -2.27 11.43 5.03
N PRO A 72 -2.79 10.94 6.17
CA PRO A 72 -2.34 9.66 6.71
C PRO A 72 -2.57 8.49 5.74
N ALA A 73 -3.66 8.46 4.97
CA ALA A 73 -3.88 7.43 3.96
C ALA A 73 -2.72 7.35 2.96
N VAL A 74 -2.34 8.50 2.39
CA VAL A 74 -1.24 8.58 1.41
C VAL A 74 0.10 8.21 2.06
N ILE A 75 0.37 8.67 3.27
CA ILE A 75 1.61 8.37 3.98
C ILE A 75 1.73 6.86 4.27
N LEU A 76 0.66 6.23 4.76
CA LEU A 76 0.65 4.80 5.09
C LEU A 76 0.91 3.94 3.85
N GLU A 77 0.24 4.24 2.73
CA GLU A 77 0.44 3.51 1.48
C GLU A 77 1.85 3.76 0.91
N ALA A 78 2.35 4.99 0.97
CA ALA A 78 3.71 5.31 0.54
C ALA A 78 4.76 4.54 1.35
N ILE A 79 4.58 4.41 2.68
CA ILE A 79 5.45 3.62 3.54
C ILE A 79 5.37 2.13 3.16
N ALA A 80 4.17 1.57 2.99
CA ALA A 80 3.99 0.17 2.60
C ALA A 80 4.70 -0.14 1.27
N ALA A 81 4.46 0.69 0.25
CA ALA A 81 5.07 0.56 -1.07
C ALA A 81 6.61 0.72 -1.01
N PHE A 82 7.10 1.69 -0.23
CA PHE A 82 8.53 1.93 -0.06
C PHE A 82 9.24 0.74 0.59
N LEU A 83 8.64 0.12 1.61
CA LEU A 83 9.21 -1.05 2.29
C LEU A 83 9.32 -2.26 1.36
N VAL A 84 8.29 -2.51 0.56
CA VAL A 84 8.28 -3.55 -0.48
C VAL A 84 9.36 -3.29 -1.53
N TRP A 85 9.46 -2.06 -2.04
CA TRP A 85 10.43 -1.66 -3.05
C TRP A 85 11.88 -1.75 -2.55
N ARG A 86 12.16 -1.25 -1.35
CA ARG A 86 13.49 -1.29 -0.73
C ARG A 86 13.97 -2.73 -0.57
N ARG A 87 13.08 -3.66 -0.20
CA ARG A 87 13.41 -5.07 -0.04
C ARG A 87 13.82 -5.72 -1.36
N GLN A 88 13.17 -5.37 -2.46
CA GLN A 88 13.53 -5.89 -3.79
C GLN A 88 14.93 -5.45 -4.23
N LYS A 89 15.34 -4.22 -3.90
CA LYS A 89 16.68 -3.70 -4.23
C LYS A 89 17.80 -4.24 -3.34
N GLY A 90 17.49 -4.63 -2.10
CA GLY A 90 18.47 -5.11 -1.12
C GLY A 90 19.02 -6.52 -1.38
N VAL A 91 18.40 -7.28 -2.28
CA VAL A 91 18.87 -8.63 -2.64
C VAL A 91 20.03 -8.52 -3.65
N LYS A 92 21.26 -8.31 -3.16
CA LYS A 92 22.49 -8.57 -3.93
C LYS A 92 23.00 -9.95 -3.53
N THR A 93 22.90 -10.93 -4.42
CA THR A 93 23.52 -12.24 -4.22
C THR A 93 25.04 -12.05 -4.12
N PRO A 94 25.70 -12.49 -3.03
CA PRO A 94 27.16 -12.50 -2.99
C PRO A 94 27.70 -13.34 -4.14
N ALA A 95 28.78 -12.89 -4.78
CA ALA A 95 29.48 -13.70 -5.77
C ALA A 95 29.83 -15.07 -5.14
N PRO A 96 29.68 -16.19 -5.88
CA PRO A 96 30.03 -17.49 -5.35
C PRO A 96 31.48 -17.44 -4.85
N ALA A 97 31.68 -17.86 -3.60
CA ALA A 97 33.02 -17.97 -3.02
C ALA A 97 33.87 -18.81 -3.99
N LYS A 98 35.02 -18.28 -4.41
CA LYS A 98 35.97 -19.01 -5.25
C LYS A 98 36.20 -20.37 -4.61
N ALA A 99 36.00 -21.45 -5.37
CA ALA A 99 36.29 -22.80 -4.91
C ALA A 99 37.74 -22.86 -4.39
N PRO A 100 37.99 -23.52 -3.25
CA PRO A 100 39.35 -23.70 -2.77
C PRO A 100 40.18 -24.38 -3.86
N ALA A 101 41.39 -23.85 -4.09
CA ALA A 101 42.32 -24.42 -5.06
C ALA A 101 42.59 -25.89 -4.72
N PRO A 102 42.67 -26.79 -5.71
CA PRO A 102 42.94 -28.19 -5.46
C PRO A 102 44.27 -28.32 -4.70
N THR A 103 44.19 -28.92 -3.51
CA THR A 103 45.36 -29.30 -2.71
C THR A 103 46.21 -30.23 -3.58
N GLN A 104 47.41 -29.78 -3.95
CA GLN A 104 48.38 -30.63 -4.63
C GLN A 104 48.77 -31.74 -3.66
N ALA A 105 48.49 -32.98 -4.05
CA ALA A 105 48.79 -34.21 -3.31
C ALA A 105 50.27 -34.59 -3.43
#